data_AF-A0A7S3CRW5-F1
#
_entry.id   AF-A0A7S3CRW5-F1
#
_cell.length_a   1.000
_cell.length_b   1.000
_cell.length_c   1.000
_cell.angle_alpha   90.00
_cell.angle_beta   90.00
_cell.angle_gamma   90.00
#
_symmetry.space_group_name_H-M   'P 1'
#
loop_
_entity.id
_entity.type
_entity.pdbx_description
1 polymer ?
#
loop_
_entity_poly.entity_id
_entity_poly.type
_entity_poly.pdbx_seq_one_letter_code
_entity_poly.pdbx_strand_id
1 'polypeptide(L)'
;NEKMTQLMHPVNGDGKLCGIDELKDFPFLYYLIKHDEMRPRAVCVDKCPVEIVTPFNCFGTQFVKKEECQKEYSQTKQGYVGYGTRTLLKQFCLPNIDKLPSSIDREKYDNLIGEFGLDDIQEIANDVIEAKKAFLY
;
A
#
# COMPACT_ATOMS: atom_id res chain seq x y z
N ASN A 1 -19.67 -7.39 16.18
CA ASN A 1 -18.29 -7.78 15.82
C ASN A 1 -17.84 -7.30 14.44
N GLU A 2 -18.73 -6.92 13.51
CA GLU A 2 -18.33 -6.43 12.18
C GLU A 2 -17.61 -5.06 12.18
N LYS A 3 -18.05 -4.11 13.00
CA LYS A 3 -17.45 -2.75 13.10
C LYS A 3 -15.97 -2.74 13.51
N MET A 4 -15.54 -3.72 14.31
CA MET A 4 -14.14 -3.82 14.75
C MET A 4 -13.23 -4.33 13.62
N THR A 5 -13.77 -5.16 12.73
CA THR A 5 -13.08 -5.62 11.53
C THR A 5 -12.84 -4.48 10.57
N GLN A 6 -13.86 -3.62 10.34
CA GLN A 6 -13.78 -2.47 9.42
C GLN A 6 -12.69 -1.46 9.80
N LEU A 7 -12.40 -1.27 11.09
CA LEU A 7 -11.32 -0.40 11.57
C LEU A 7 -9.92 -0.81 11.07
N MET A 8 -9.74 -2.09 10.73
CA MET A 8 -8.44 -2.61 10.30
C MET A 8 -8.29 -2.64 8.77
N HIS A 9 -9.37 -2.39 8.02
CA HIS A 9 -9.29 -2.40 6.56
C HIS A 9 -8.60 -1.13 6.06
N PRO A 10 -7.62 -1.26 5.16
CA PRO A 10 -6.96 -0.10 4.63
C PRO A 10 -7.86 0.65 3.64
N VAL A 11 -7.55 1.94 3.46
CA VAL A 11 -8.33 2.88 2.64
C VAL A 11 -7.50 3.33 1.44
N ASN A 12 -8.06 3.28 0.23
CA ASN A 12 -7.38 3.80 -0.96
C ASN A 12 -7.46 5.34 -1.08
N GLY A 13 -6.83 5.90 -2.11
CA GLY A 13 -6.80 7.35 -2.36
C GLY A 13 -8.17 8.01 -2.63
N ASP A 14 -9.23 7.22 -2.85
CA ASP A 14 -10.60 7.71 -3.03
C ASP A 14 -11.46 7.56 -1.75
N GLY A 15 -10.86 7.12 -0.63
CA GLY A 15 -11.58 6.93 0.63
C GLY A 15 -12.34 5.60 0.73
N LYS A 16 -12.07 4.62 -0.14
CA LYS A 16 -12.76 3.32 -0.15
C LYS A 16 -11.95 2.23 0.56
N LEU A 17 -12.63 1.35 1.30
CA LEU A 17 -12.02 0.26 2.05
C LEU A 17 -11.63 -0.90 1.12
N CYS A 18 -10.35 -1.30 1.14
CA CYS A 18 -9.88 -2.46 0.40
C CYS A 18 -10.46 -3.76 0.97
N GLY A 19 -10.84 -4.70 0.11
CA GLY A 19 -11.37 -6.01 0.52
C GLY A 19 -12.83 -5.99 1.00
N ILE A 20 -13.57 -4.90 0.79
CA ILE A 20 -14.99 -4.77 1.13
C ILE A 20 -15.78 -4.31 -0.10
N ASP A 21 -17.05 -4.71 -0.19
CA ASP A 21 -18.00 -4.30 -1.24
C ASP A 21 -17.45 -4.50 -2.66
N GLU A 22 -17.36 -3.42 -3.43
CA GLU A 22 -16.83 -3.38 -4.80
C GLU A 22 -15.33 -3.67 -4.90
N LEU A 23 -14.61 -3.63 -3.77
CA LEU A 23 -13.17 -3.84 -3.65
C LEU A 23 -12.84 -5.20 -3.02
N LYS A 24 -13.81 -6.11 -2.89
CA LYS A 24 -13.62 -7.45 -2.31
C LYS A 24 -12.46 -8.25 -2.94
N ASP A 25 -12.22 -8.05 -4.24
CA ASP A 25 -11.19 -8.76 -5.01
C ASP A 25 -9.81 -8.05 -4.93
N PHE A 26 -9.75 -6.91 -4.24
CA PHE A 26 -8.55 -6.10 -4.03
C PHE A 26 -8.32 -5.88 -2.52
N PRO A 27 -7.93 -6.93 -1.77
CA PRO A 27 -7.91 -6.87 -0.30
C PRO A 27 -6.69 -6.17 0.29
N PHE A 28 -5.68 -5.85 -0.52
CA PHE A 28 -4.43 -5.26 -0.02
C PHE A 28 -4.30 -3.80 -0.42
N LEU A 29 -3.64 -3.00 0.41
CA LEU A 29 -3.25 -1.63 0.08
C LEU A 29 -1.81 -1.56 -0.37
N TYR A 30 -1.61 -0.98 -1.55
CA TYR A 30 -0.30 -0.70 -2.13
C TYR A 30 -0.19 0.77 -2.44
N TYR A 31 0.99 1.34 -2.30
CA TYR A 31 1.20 2.74 -2.66
C TYR A 31 1.93 2.88 -3.98
N LEU A 32 1.19 3.16 -5.04
CA LEU A 32 1.76 3.34 -6.35
C LEU A 32 2.53 4.66 -6.43
N ILE A 33 3.80 4.59 -6.84
CA ILE A 33 4.65 5.76 -7.09
C ILE A 33 4.75 5.94 -8.60
N LYS A 34 4.26 7.06 -9.14
CA LYS A 34 4.45 7.38 -10.54
C LYS A 34 5.82 8.02 -10.75
N HIS A 35 6.50 7.67 -11.84
CA HIS A 35 7.84 8.19 -12.12
C HIS A 35 7.85 9.72 -12.32
N ASP A 36 6.80 10.28 -12.92
CA ASP A 36 6.65 11.70 -13.23
C ASP A 36 6.23 12.54 -12.01
N GLU A 37 5.39 12.01 -11.14
CA GLU A 37 4.87 12.75 -9.98
C GLU A 37 5.63 12.48 -8.67
N MET A 38 6.43 11.41 -8.56
CA MET A 38 7.19 10.96 -7.37
C MET A 38 6.41 11.00 -6.03
N ARG A 39 5.09 11.17 -6.09
CA ARG A 39 4.18 11.21 -4.97
C ARG A 39 3.47 9.87 -4.87
N PRO A 40 3.43 9.29 -3.68
CA PRO A 40 2.75 8.03 -3.48
C PRO A 40 1.23 8.17 -3.58
N ARG A 41 0.59 7.17 -4.19
CA ARG A 41 -0.87 7.09 -4.29
C ARG A 41 -1.35 5.75 -3.77
N ALA A 42 -2.21 5.78 -2.75
CA ALA A 42 -2.78 4.59 -2.16
C ALA A 42 -3.80 3.94 -3.11
N VAL A 43 -3.59 2.65 -3.45
CA VAL A 43 -4.44 1.86 -4.34
C VAL A 43 -4.69 0.48 -3.75
N CYS A 44 -5.90 -0.04 -3.91
CA CYS A 44 -6.18 -1.43 -3.51
C CYS A 44 -5.70 -2.37 -4.61
N VAL A 45 -5.05 -3.48 -4.24
CA VAL A 45 -4.47 -4.47 -5.15
C VAL A 45 -4.92 -5.89 -4.82
N ASP A 46 -4.91 -6.75 -5.84
CA ASP A 46 -5.26 -8.17 -5.72
C ASP A 46 -4.21 -8.97 -4.95
N LYS A 47 -2.94 -8.56 -5.05
CA LYS A 47 -1.80 -9.12 -4.31
C LYS A 47 -0.69 -8.09 -4.12
N CYS A 48 0.09 -8.22 -3.06
CA CYS A 48 1.29 -7.42 -2.86
C CYS A 48 2.41 -7.83 -3.84
N PRO A 49 2.99 -6.90 -4.63
CA PRO A 49 4.12 -7.19 -5.49
C PRO A 49 5.40 -7.42 -4.66
N VAL A 50 5.91 -8.64 -4.65
CA VAL A 50 7.07 -9.03 -3.80
C VAL A 50 8.41 -8.62 -4.44
N GLU A 51 8.42 -8.54 -5.76
CA GLU A 51 9.56 -8.10 -6.58
C GLU A 51 9.14 -6.94 -7.50
N ILE A 52 10.10 -6.10 -7.89
CA ILE A 52 9.95 -4.93 -8.79
C ILE A 52 9.13 -5.26 -10.05
N VAL A 53 9.34 -6.45 -10.62
CA VAL A 53 8.72 -6.89 -11.89
C VAL A 53 7.47 -7.74 -11.71
N THR A 54 6.96 -7.90 -10.48
CA THR A 54 5.79 -8.75 -10.22
C THR A 54 4.54 -8.05 -10.73
N PRO A 55 3.83 -8.59 -11.74
CA PRO A 55 2.60 -7.98 -12.21
C PRO A 55 1.51 -8.15 -11.15
N PHE A 56 0.72 -7.11 -10.94
CA PHE A 56 -0.45 -7.09 -10.06
C PHE A 56 -1.59 -6.32 -10.71
N ASN A 57 -2.81 -6.55 -10.23
CA ASN A 57 -3.96 -5.75 -10.62
C ASN A 57 -4.30 -4.81 -9.47
N CYS A 58 -4.69 -3.59 -9.82
CA CYS A 58 -5.22 -2.65 -8.84
C CYS A 58 -6.63 -2.23 -9.21
N PHE A 59 -7.32 -1.69 -8.22
CA PHE A 59 -8.48 -0.87 -8.42
C PHE A 59 -8.03 0.59 -8.65
N GLY A 60 -8.40 1.16 -9.78
CA GLY A 60 -8.06 2.54 -10.11
C GLY A 60 -8.76 3.53 -9.17
N THR A 61 -8.12 4.68 -8.95
CA THR A 61 -8.64 5.81 -8.18
C THR A 61 -8.82 7.03 -9.09
N GLN A 62 -9.32 8.15 -8.56
CA GLN A 62 -9.39 9.41 -9.32
C GLN A 62 -8.04 9.85 -9.91
N PHE A 63 -6.93 9.53 -9.23
CA PHE A 63 -5.58 9.94 -9.62
C PHE A 63 -4.72 8.80 -10.20
N VAL A 64 -5.19 7.55 -10.13
CA VAL A 64 -4.47 6.38 -10.65
C VAL A 64 -5.42 5.56 -11.51
N LYS A 65 -5.17 5.49 -12.81
CA LYS A 65 -5.93 4.62 -13.71
C LYS A 65 -5.47 3.18 -13.54
N LYS A 66 -6.39 2.24 -13.75
CA LYS A 66 -6.12 0.80 -13.59
C LYS A 66 -4.94 0.31 -14.45
N GLU A 67 -4.82 0.85 -15.66
CA GLU A 67 -3.76 0.49 -16.61
C GLU A 67 -2.37 0.93 -16.13
N GLU A 68 -2.32 1.95 -15.27
CA GLU A 68 -1.05 2.44 -14.71
C GLU A 68 -0.45 1.44 -13.72
N CYS A 69 -1.25 0.57 -13.10
CA CYS A 69 -0.77 -0.48 -12.21
C CYS A 69 -0.17 -1.68 -12.96
N GLN A 70 -0.50 -1.85 -14.24
CA GLN A 70 -0.02 -2.96 -15.05
C GLN A 70 1.25 -2.61 -15.84
N LYS A 71 1.65 -1.34 -15.87
CA LYS A 71 2.80 -0.86 -16.65
C LYS A 71 3.91 -0.38 -15.72
N GLU A 72 4.93 -1.22 -15.56
CA GLU A 72 6.12 -0.87 -14.79
C GLU A 72 7.07 -0.03 -15.65
N TYR A 73 7.54 1.08 -15.09
CA TYR A 73 8.30 2.11 -15.80
C TYR A 73 9.65 1.62 -16.31
N SER A 74 10.38 0.75 -15.60
CA SER A 74 11.66 0.24 -16.07
C SER A 74 11.53 -0.55 -17.37
N GLN A 75 10.42 -1.28 -17.55
CA GLN A 75 10.12 -2.07 -18.74
C GLN A 75 9.51 -1.26 -19.89
N THR A 76 8.55 -0.39 -19.60
CA THR A 76 7.74 0.29 -20.65
C THR A 76 8.13 1.76 -20.85
N LYS A 77 8.96 2.32 -19.96
CA LYS A 77 9.21 3.76 -19.80
C LYS A 77 7.94 4.59 -19.55
N GLN A 78 6.86 3.94 -19.09
CA GLN A 78 5.56 4.54 -18.80
C GLN A 78 4.90 3.86 -17.59
N GLY A 79 4.31 4.62 -16.67
CA GLY A 79 3.57 4.08 -15.53
C GLY A 79 4.31 4.18 -14.20
N TYR A 80 4.26 3.13 -13.39
CA TYR A 80 4.73 3.19 -12.00
C TYR A 80 6.17 2.74 -11.82
N VAL A 81 6.82 3.25 -10.77
CA VAL A 81 8.13 2.77 -10.33
C VAL A 81 7.92 1.46 -9.58
N GLY A 82 8.41 0.35 -10.13
CA GLY A 82 8.32 -0.95 -9.48
C GLY A 82 9.18 -1.02 -8.22
N TYR A 83 8.62 -1.54 -7.13
CA TYR A 83 9.36 -1.85 -5.92
C TYR A 83 8.81 -3.13 -5.26
N GLY A 84 9.69 -3.89 -4.64
CA GLY A 84 9.28 -5.08 -3.88
C GLY A 84 8.64 -4.69 -2.55
N THR A 85 7.67 -5.48 -2.09
CA THR A 85 6.96 -5.25 -0.82
C THR A 85 7.03 -6.42 0.14
N ARG A 86 6.75 -6.16 1.41
CA ARG A 86 6.44 -7.14 2.45
C ARG A 86 5.03 -6.88 2.95
N THR A 87 4.25 -7.95 3.13
CA THR A 87 2.89 -7.82 3.65
C THR A 87 2.91 -7.61 5.17
N LEU A 88 2.31 -6.52 5.66
CA LEU A 88 2.09 -6.22 7.08
C LEU A 88 0.60 -6.31 7.40
N LEU A 89 0.26 -6.81 8.60
CA LEU A 89 -1.13 -7.02 9.07
C LEU A 89 -2.04 -7.76 8.07
N LYS A 90 -1.45 -8.57 7.17
CA LYS A 90 -2.13 -9.30 6.09
C LYS A 90 -2.86 -8.44 5.05
N GLN A 91 -2.78 -7.12 5.13
CA GLN A 91 -3.55 -6.20 4.28
C GLN A 91 -2.73 -5.03 3.74
N PHE A 92 -1.53 -4.73 4.27
CA PHE A 92 -0.70 -3.62 3.82
C PHE A 92 0.52 -4.13 3.06
N CYS A 93 0.80 -3.58 1.88
CA CYS A 93 1.99 -3.88 1.09
C CYS A 93 3.04 -2.81 1.35
N LEU A 94 3.91 -3.06 2.34
CA LEU A 94 4.95 -2.10 2.71
C LEU A 94 6.17 -2.24 1.81
N PRO A 95 6.77 -1.14 1.34
CA PRO A 95 7.97 -1.23 0.54
C PRO A 95 9.10 -1.93 1.30
N ASN A 96 9.84 -2.79 0.60
CA ASN A 96 11.01 -3.47 1.12
C ASN A 96 12.26 -2.66 0.75
N ILE A 97 12.91 -2.06 1.75
CA ILE A 97 14.08 -1.17 1.60
C ILE A 97 15.20 -1.85 0.79
N ASP A 98 15.42 -3.14 1.01
CA ASP A 98 16.45 -3.92 0.32
C ASP A 98 16.17 -4.11 -1.18
N LYS A 99 14.92 -3.86 -1.61
CA LYS A 99 14.42 -4.06 -2.98
C LYS A 99 13.95 -2.77 -3.63
N LEU A 100 14.25 -1.62 -3.03
CA LEU A 100 13.99 -0.34 -3.66
C LEU A 100 14.96 -0.14 -4.84
N PRO A 101 14.51 0.39 -5.97
CA PRO A 101 15.41 0.80 -7.03
C PRO A 101 16.40 1.86 -6.51
N SER A 102 17.65 1.77 -6.95
CA SER A 102 18.72 2.71 -6.56
C SER A 102 18.45 4.17 -6.96
N SER A 103 17.47 4.40 -7.83
CA SER A 103 17.02 5.73 -8.24
C SER A 103 16.03 6.38 -7.27
N ILE A 104 15.46 5.63 -6.31
CA ILE A 104 14.64 6.21 -5.25
C ILE A 104 15.58 6.71 -4.15
N ASP A 105 15.56 8.01 -3.95
CA ASP A 105 16.27 8.68 -2.86
C ASP A 105 15.73 8.19 -1.51
N ARG A 106 16.61 7.68 -0.65
CA ARG A 106 16.26 7.13 0.66
C ARG A 106 15.71 8.19 1.62
N GLU A 107 16.13 9.46 1.48
CA GLU A 107 15.56 10.54 2.31
C GLU A 107 14.13 10.87 1.89
N LYS A 108 13.84 10.80 0.59
CA LYS A 108 12.46 10.91 0.09
C LYS A 108 11.63 9.71 0.50
N TYR A 109 12.24 8.54 0.68
CA TYR A 109 11.60 7.34 1.16
C TYR A 109 11.16 7.43 2.63
N ASP A 110 11.98 7.99 3.53
CA ASP A 110 11.59 8.20 4.92
C ASP A 110 10.41 9.17 5.05
N ASN A 111 10.41 10.24 4.23
CA ASN A 111 9.24 11.11 4.10
C ASN A 111 8.04 10.37 3.48
N LEU A 112 8.28 9.47 2.52
CA LEU A 112 7.25 8.61 1.94
C LEU A 112 6.63 7.71 3.00
N ILE A 113 7.42 7.14 3.93
CA ILE A 113 6.94 6.34 5.05
C ILE A 113 6.02 7.16 5.95
N GLY A 114 6.42 8.37 6.32
CA GLY A 114 5.54 9.30 7.05
C GLY A 114 4.27 9.64 6.27
N GLU A 115 4.38 9.94 4.98
CA GLU A 115 3.23 10.23 4.09
C GLU A 115 2.34 9.01 3.80
N PHE A 116 2.88 7.80 3.91
CA PHE A 116 2.14 6.54 3.78
C PHE A 116 1.23 6.29 4.99
N GLY A 117 1.26 7.13 6.04
CA GLY A 117 0.52 6.88 7.28
C GLY A 117 1.00 5.60 7.97
N LEU A 118 2.27 5.21 7.76
CA LEU A 118 2.87 4.07 8.45
C LEU A 118 3.01 4.34 9.95
N ASP A 119 3.17 5.60 10.33
CA ASP A 119 3.12 6.04 11.71
C ASP A 119 1.74 5.74 12.32
N ASP A 120 0.66 5.99 11.58
CA ASP A 120 -0.71 5.65 12.01
C ASP A 120 -0.92 4.12 12.08
N ILE A 121 -0.35 3.35 11.15
CA ILE A 121 -0.42 1.86 11.19
C ILE A 121 0.36 1.31 12.39
N GLN A 122 1.51 1.90 12.72
CA GLN A 122 2.27 1.54 13.92
C GLN A 122 1.52 1.91 15.19
N GLU A 123 0.88 3.08 15.24
CA GLU A 123 0.02 3.50 16.35
C GLU A 123 -1.16 2.53 16.52
N ILE A 124 -1.87 2.19 15.45
CA ILE A 124 -2.96 1.19 15.48
C ILE A 124 -2.45 -0.18 15.94
N ALA A 125 -1.28 -0.62 15.46
CA ALA A 125 -0.70 -1.89 15.90
C ALA A 125 -0.35 -1.87 17.39
N ASN A 126 0.21 -0.76 17.88
CA ASN A 126 0.53 -0.55 19.28
C ASN A 126 -0.76 -0.50 20.13
N ASP A 127 -1.78 0.24 19.70
CA ASP A 127 -3.09 0.31 20.35
C ASP A 127 -3.76 -1.06 20.43
N VAL A 128 -3.68 -1.87 19.37
CA VAL A 128 -4.21 -3.25 19.40
C VAL A 128 -3.43 -4.12 20.39
N ILE A 129 -2.11 -3.94 20.51
CA ILE A 129 -1.28 -4.66 21.50
C ILE A 129 -1.61 -4.20 22.91
N GLU A 130 -1.74 -2.88 23.14
CA GLU A 130 -2.10 -2.30 24.44
C GLU A 130 -3.52 -2.68 24.86
N ALA A 131 -4.50 -2.57 23.96
CA ALA A 131 -5.87 -3.01 24.20
C ALA A 131 -5.93 -4.52 24.51
N LYS A 132 -5.17 -5.35 23.79
CA LYS A 132 -5.05 -6.78 24.16
C LYS A 132 -4.49 -6.96 25.56
N LYS A 133 -3.47 -6.21 25.97
CA LYS A 133 -2.92 -6.29 27.34
C LYS A 133 -3.91 -5.80 28.39
N ALA A 134 -4.70 -4.77 28.10
CA ALA A 134 -5.65 -4.16 29.01
C ALA A 134 -6.94 -4.96 29.20
N PHE A 135 -7.38 -5.71 28.18
CA PHE A 135 -8.66 -6.44 28.19
C PHE A 135 -8.55 -7.97 28.26
N LEU A 136 -7.35 -8.56 28.09
CA LEU A 136 -7.12 -10.01 28.25
C LEU A 136 -6.43 -10.39 29.57
N TYR A 137 -6.31 -9.46 30.52
CA TYR A 137 -5.97 -9.73 31.93
C TYR A 137 -7.14 -9.38 32.83
#